data_AF-A0AA50X2C5-F1
#
_entry.id   AF-A0AA50X2C5-F1
#
_cell.length_a   1.000
_cell.length_b   1.000
_cell.length_c   1.000
_cell.angle_alpha   90.00
_cell.angle_beta   90.00
_cell.angle_gamma   90.00
#
_symmetry.space_group_name_H-M   'P 1'
#
loop_
_entity.id
_entity.type
_entity.pdbx_description
1 polymer ?
#
loop_
_entity_poly.entity_id
_entity_poly.type
_entity_poly.pdbx_seq_one_letter_code
_entity_poly.pdbx_strand_id
1 'polypeptide(L)'
;IGVIPLVCGWWLDLCSLAMFDATLKDREASLIAAPWTLMFIHWLVGMVYVYYFASFILLLREVLRPGVLWFLKNLNDPDFSP
;
A
#
# COMPACT_ATOMS: atom_id res chain seq x y z
N ILE A 1 3.88 12.83 0.17
CA ILE A 1 3.28 11.92 1.19
C ILE A 1 2.14 11.06 0.59
N GLY A 2 1.33 11.55 -0.36
CA GLY A 2 0.20 10.77 -0.93
C GLY A 2 0.50 9.84 -2.12
N VAL A 3 1.70 9.84 -2.71
CA VAL A 3 2.01 9.06 -3.92
C VAL A 3 2.20 7.57 -3.65
N ILE A 4 2.85 7.21 -2.53
CA ILE A 4 3.08 5.80 -2.14
C ILE A 4 1.76 5.02 -2.04
N PRO A 5 0.73 5.51 -1.32
CA PRO A 5 -0.58 4.88 -1.28
C PRO A 5 -1.19 4.67 -2.68
N LEU A 6 -1.10 5.65 -3.58
CA LEU A 6 -1.60 5.51 -4.94
C LEU A 6 -0.91 4.35 -5.69
N VAL A 7 0.42 4.28 -5.62
CA VAL A 7 1.19 3.22 -6.27
C VAL A 7 0.83 1.85 -5.69
N CYS A 8 0.73 1.74 -4.37
CA CYS A 8 0.31 0.50 -3.71
C CYS A 8 -1.13 0.11 -4.09
N GLY A 9 -2.05 1.06 -4.14
CA GLY A 9 -3.43 0.82 -4.55
C GLY A 9 -3.54 0.28 -5.98
N TRP A 10 -2.81 0.90 -6.92
CA TRP A 10 -2.75 0.42 -8.32
C TRP A 10 -2.11 -0.96 -8.44
N TRP A 11 -1.04 -1.21 -7.69
CA TRP A 11 -0.40 -2.53 -7.66
C TRP A 11 -1.37 -3.62 -7.16
N LEU A 12 -2.14 -3.31 -6.11
CA LEU A 12 -3.14 -4.23 -5.57
C LEU A 12 -4.31 -4.47 -6.53
N ASP A 13 -4.80 -3.44 -7.22
CA ASP A 13 -5.83 -3.61 -8.27
C ASP A 13 -5.30 -4.53 -9.38
N LEU A 14 -4.08 -4.29 -9.88
CA LEU A 14 -3.44 -5.14 -10.90
C LEU A 14 -3.31 -6.61 -10.46
N CYS A 15 -2.88 -6.86 -9.23
CA CYS A 15 -2.78 -8.23 -8.70
C CYS A 15 -4.13 -8.91 -8.47
N SER A 16 -5.20 -8.13 -8.23
CA SER A 16 -6.54 -8.65 -7.95
C SER A 16 -7.46 -8.71 -9.16
N LEU A 17 -7.07 -8.12 -10.32
CA LEU A 17 -7.81 -8.21 -11.58
C LEU A 17 -8.24 -9.65 -11.92
N ALA A 18 -7.28 -10.58 -11.87
CA ALA A 18 -7.54 -11.99 -12.16
C ALA A 18 -8.46 -12.66 -11.14
N MET A 19 -8.52 -12.16 -9.91
CA MET A 19 -9.40 -12.67 -8.86
C MET A 19 -10.86 -12.22 -9.08
N PHE A 20 -11.07 -11.08 -9.73
CA PHE A 20 -12.39 -10.50 -9.99
C PHE A 20 -12.89 -10.74 -11.42
N ASP A 21 -12.22 -11.60 -12.20
CA ASP A 21 -12.51 -11.85 -13.62
C ASP A 21 -12.57 -10.55 -14.45
N ALA A 22 -11.81 -9.54 -14.02
CA ALA A 22 -11.78 -8.21 -14.63
C ALA A 22 -10.54 -8.07 -15.52
N THR A 23 -10.69 -7.39 -16.66
CA THR A 23 -9.57 -7.14 -17.57
C THR A 23 -9.00 -5.73 -17.42
N LEU A 24 -7.80 -5.51 -17.92
CA LEU A 24 -7.20 -4.16 -18.01
C LEU A 24 -8.08 -3.19 -18.80
N LYS A 25 -8.82 -3.69 -19.81
CA LYS A 25 -9.72 -2.88 -20.62
C LYS A 25 -10.93 -2.37 -19.83
N ASP A 26 -11.45 -3.18 -18.93
CA ASP A 26 -12.57 -2.78 -18.06
C ASP A 26 -12.16 -1.67 -17.09
N ARG A 27 -10.91 -1.72 -16.62
CA ARG A 27 -10.32 -0.65 -15.80
C ARG A 27 -10.04 0.62 -16.58
N GLU A 28 -9.54 0.51 -17.80
CA GLU A 28 -9.36 1.67 -18.68
C GLU A 28 -10.69 2.37 -18.97
N ALA A 29 -11.74 1.63 -19.31
CA ALA A 29 -13.08 2.18 -19.51
C ALA A 29 -13.61 2.88 -18.25
N SER A 30 -13.39 2.27 -17.08
CA SER A 30 -13.77 2.86 -15.80
C SER A 30 -12.99 4.15 -15.49
N LEU A 31 -11.69 4.21 -15.81
CA LEU A 31 -10.86 5.40 -15.67
C LEU A 31 -11.32 6.54 -16.56
N ILE A 32 -11.73 6.25 -17.79
CA ILE A 32 -12.28 7.26 -18.70
C ILE A 32 -13.62 7.79 -18.17
N ALA A 33 -14.47 6.90 -17.64
CA ALA A 33 -15.79 7.28 -17.14
C ALA A 33 -15.73 8.11 -15.83
N ALA A 34 -14.84 7.76 -14.90
CA ALA A 34 -14.74 8.40 -13.59
C ALA A 34 -13.30 8.43 -13.05
N PRO A 35 -12.42 9.27 -13.64
CA PRO A 35 -10.99 9.28 -13.30
C PRO A 35 -10.73 9.66 -11.85
N TRP A 36 -11.43 10.69 -11.36
CA TRP A 36 -11.20 11.22 -10.00
C TRP A 36 -11.62 10.25 -8.91
N THR A 37 -12.82 9.66 -9.05
CA THR A 37 -13.35 8.71 -8.06
C THR A 37 -12.51 7.46 -7.99
N LEU A 38 -12.06 6.92 -9.14
CA LEU A 38 -11.19 5.76 -9.14
C LEU A 38 -9.82 6.06 -8.55
N MET A 39 -9.21 7.20 -8.88
CA MET A 39 -7.93 7.59 -8.28
C MET A 39 -8.06 7.76 -6.76
N PHE A 40 -9.17 8.32 -6.29
CA PHE A 40 -9.44 8.44 -4.85
C PHE A 40 -9.63 7.07 -4.19
N ILE A 41 -10.36 6.14 -4.81
CA ILE A 41 -10.55 4.78 -4.29
C ILE A 41 -9.23 4.03 -4.23
N HIS A 42 -8.42 4.05 -5.29
CA HIS A 42 -7.10 3.42 -5.30
C HIS A 42 -6.19 4.01 -4.22
N TRP A 43 -6.20 5.34 -4.07
CA TRP A 43 -5.47 6.00 -3.00
C TRP A 43 -5.95 5.55 -1.61
N LEU A 44 -7.26 5.49 -1.37
CA LEU A 44 -7.86 5.09 -0.11
C LEU A 44 -7.51 3.64 0.26
N VAL A 45 -7.65 2.71 -0.69
CA VAL A 45 -7.27 1.30 -0.51
C VAL A 45 -5.78 1.19 -0.22
N GLY A 46 -4.95 1.93 -0.96
CA GLY A 46 -3.52 1.99 -0.72
C GLY A 46 -3.15 2.55 0.66
N MET A 47 -3.86 3.56 1.16
CA MET A 47 -3.65 4.12 2.50
C MET A 47 -3.92 3.07 3.58
N VAL A 48 -5.03 2.34 3.45
CA VAL A 48 -5.39 1.24 4.35
C VAL A 48 -4.34 0.13 4.31
N TYR A 49 -3.87 -0.25 3.11
CA TYR A 49 -2.80 -1.24 2.97
C TYR A 49 -1.50 -0.81 3.64
N VAL A 50 -1.03 0.42 3.40
CA VAL A 50 0.20 0.94 4.02
C VAL A 50 0.08 0.96 5.54
N TYR A 51 -1.10 1.34 6.07
CA TYR A 51 -1.36 1.30 7.51
C TYR A 51 -1.26 -0.13 8.07
N TYR A 52 -1.94 -1.10 7.47
CA TYR A 52 -1.87 -2.50 7.92
C TYR A 52 -0.46 -3.08 7.80
N PHE A 53 0.24 -2.77 6.71
CA PHE A 53 1.62 -3.20 6.53
C PHE A 53 2.53 -2.63 7.62
N ALA A 54 2.39 -1.34 7.94
CA ALA A 54 3.14 -0.72 9.04
C ALA A 54 2.82 -1.37 10.40
N SER A 55 1.54 -1.58 10.71
CA SER A 55 1.11 -2.29 11.93
C SER A 55 1.67 -3.72 11.99
N PHE A 56 1.69 -4.43 10.86
CA PHE A 56 2.26 -5.77 10.78
C PHE A 56 3.76 -5.76 11.06
N ILE A 57 4.52 -4.80 10.51
CA ILE A 57 5.94 -4.66 10.83
C ILE A 57 6.17 -4.37 12.32
N LEU A 58 5.31 -3.57 12.96
CA LEU A 58 5.38 -3.32 14.40
C LEU A 58 5.15 -4.61 15.21
N LEU A 59 4.11 -5.38 14.89
CA LEU A 59 3.84 -6.67 15.53
C LEU A 59 4.98 -7.67 15.31
N LEU A 60 5.53 -7.74 14.10
CA LEU A 60 6.69 -8.58 13.83
C LEU A 60 7.91 -8.18 14.66
N ARG A 61 8.10 -6.90 14.97
CA ARG A 61 9.20 -6.47 15.87
C ARG A 61 9.00 -6.88 17.31
N GLU A 62 7.76 -7.01 17.77
CA GLU A 62 7.45 -7.50 19.12
C GLU A 62 7.69 -9.01 19.23
N VAL A 63 7.39 -9.77 18.17
CA VAL A 63 7.50 -11.24 18.17
C VAL A 63 8.90 -11.73 17.79
N LEU A 64 9.57 -11.08 16.83
CA LEU A 64 10.88 -11.48 16.34
C LEU A 64 12.00 -10.98 17.24
N ARG A 65 13.09 -11.74 17.30
CA ARG A 65 14.28 -11.37 18.09
C ARG A 65 14.85 -10.02 17.60
N PRO A 66 15.26 -9.12 18.51
CA PRO A 66 15.88 -7.85 18.15
C PRO A 66 17.05 -8.07 17.18
N GLY A 67 17.03 -7.36 16.04
CA GLY A 67 18.04 -7.46 14.98
C GLY A 67 17.61 -8.20 13.71
N VAL A 68 16.51 -8.98 13.70
CA VAL A 68 16.05 -9.66 12.46
C VAL A 68 15.56 -8.66 11.40
N LEU A 69 14.90 -7.59 11.84
CA LEU A 69 14.33 -6.56 10.96
C LEU A 69 15.26 -5.35 10.77
N TRP A 70 16.58 -5.54 10.90
CA TRP A 70 17.57 -4.45 10.82
C TRP A 70 17.56 -3.67 9.50
N PHE A 71 17.13 -4.32 8.40
CA PHE A 71 17.02 -3.69 7.08
C PHE A 71 15.78 -2.79 6.94
N LEU A 72 14.74 -3.05 7.74
CA LEU A 72 13.51 -2.25 7.78
C LEU A 72 13.72 -1.16 8.81
N LYS A 73 14.11 0.03 8.34
CA LYS A 73 14.45 1.18 9.20
C LYS A 73 13.27 1.55 10.09
N ASN A 74 13.52 1.73 11.39
CA ASN A 74 12.50 2.13 12.34
C ASN A 74 12.10 3.59 12.09
N LEU A 75 10.91 3.80 11.51
CA LEU A 75 10.36 5.14 11.25
C LEU A 75 9.97 5.87 12.55
N ASN A 76 9.77 5.14 13.65
CA ASN A 76 9.44 5.69 14.97
C ASN A 76 10.65 5.85 15.88
N ASP A 77 11.89 5.68 15.38
CA ASP A 77 13.09 5.81 16.20
C ASP A 77 13.40 7.29 16.47
N PRO A 78 13.31 7.79 17.72
CA PRO A 78 13.58 9.18 18.04
C PRO A 78 15.08 9.53 18.01
N ASP A 79 15.97 8.54 17.95
CA ASP A 79 17.44 8.74 17.91
C ASP A 79 17.98 9.03 16.50
N PHE A 80 17.11 9.47 15.58
CA PHE A 80 17.51 9.94 14.26
C PHE A 80 18.23 11.30 14.37
N SER A 81 19.48 11.25 14.81
CA SER A 81 20.45 12.31 14.55
C SER A 81 20.96 12.12 13.12
N PRO A 82 20.91 13.16 12.27
CA PRO A 82 21.34 13.09 10.87
C PRO A 82 22.83 12.76 10.73
#